data_AF-A0A183ET52-F1
#
_entry.id   AF-A0A183ET52-F1
#
_cell.length_a   1.000
_cell.length_b   1.000
_cell.length_c   1.000
_cell.angle_alpha   90.00
_cell.angle_beta   90.00
_cell.angle_gamma   90.00
#
_symmetry.space_group_name_H-M   'P 1'
#
loop_
_entity.id
_entity.type
_entity.pdbx_description
1 polymer ?
#
loop_
_entity_poly.entity_id
_entity_poly.type
_entity_poly.pdbx_seq_one_letter_code
_entity_poly.pdbx_strand_id
1 'polypeptide(L)'
;VRAHEYAECDIAVWPSNGGRYCVGQRERYRPCNIQDCPWDTLGFREVQCSEFNNQDVVSDNERCKLYCRVSGSAAFYLLKDKVLDGTPCDRHGDDMCIDGTCHKAGCDHRLGSEMKRDKCGICGGDGSTCRVVAGSYNERGSFGYNEVLKIPAGSANIEITQRGYRNQKDDDNYLGRELLEFKFHT
;
A
#
# COMPACT_ATOMS: atom_id res chain seq x y z
N VAL A 1 -3.46 -8.92 12.82
CA VAL A 1 -4.76 -9.64 12.91
C VAL A 1 -4.55 -10.89 13.73
N ARG A 2 -5.33 -11.14 14.79
CA ARG A 2 -5.46 -12.47 15.38
C ARG A 2 -6.75 -12.57 16.20
N ALA A 3 -7.85 -12.71 15.48
CA ALA A 3 -9.03 -13.45 15.93
C ALA A 3 -9.39 -14.37 14.76
N HIS A 4 -8.86 -15.59 14.79
CA HIS A 4 -9.33 -16.65 13.90
C HIS A 4 -10.65 -17.11 14.50
N GLU A 5 -11.76 -16.71 13.89
CA GLU A 5 -13.06 -17.27 14.23
C GLU A 5 -13.28 -18.43 13.26
N TYR A 6 -12.81 -19.61 13.66
CA TYR A 6 -13.19 -20.84 12.98
C TYR A 6 -14.70 -20.99 13.20
N ALA A 7 -15.48 -20.85 12.14
CA ALA A 7 -16.80 -21.45 12.12
C ALA A 7 -16.57 -22.95 11.92
N GLU A 8 -16.25 -23.66 13.00
CA GLU A 8 -16.34 -25.10 12.99
C GLU A 8 -17.79 -25.44 12.61
N CYS A 9 -17.97 -26.19 11.53
CA CYS A 9 -19.21 -26.92 11.32
C CYS A 9 -19.25 -28.02 12.41
N ASP A 10 -19.44 -27.64 13.67
CA ASP A 10 -19.54 -28.54 14.82
C ASP A 10 -20.84 -29.35 14.81
N ILE A 11 -21.63 -29.22 13.75
CA ILE A 11 -22.52 -30.30 13.36
C ILE A 11 -21.71 -31.19 12.42
N ALA A 12 -20.94 -32.10 13.02
CA ALA A 12 -20.33 -33.23 12.34
C ALA A 12 -21.43 -34.05 11.63
N VAL A 13 -21.75 -33.66 10.41
CA VAL A 13 -22.41 -34.52 9.44
C VAL A 13 -21.60 -34.36 8.17
N TRP A 14 -20.69 -35.30 7.94
CA TRP A 14 -20.56 -35.76 6.57
C TRP A 14 -21.98 -36.00 6.06
N PRO A 15 -22.42 -35.38 4.95
CA PRO A 15 -23.77 -35.54 4.49
C PRO A 15 -24.07 -37.03 4.32
N SER A 16 -24.80 -37.56 5.27
CA SER A 16 -25.23 -38.95 5.32
C SER A 16 -26.70 -38.95 4.93
N ASN A 17 -27.16 -39.99 4.24
CA ASN A 17 -28.54 -40.10 3.74
C ASN A 17 -28.97 -38.95 2.79
N GLY A 18 -28.07 -38.47 1.93
CA GLY A 18 -28.40 -37.46 0.91
C GLY A 18 -28.45 -36.01 1.40
N GLY A 19 -27.84 -35.71 2.55
CA GLY A 19 -27.61 -34.33 3.01
C GLY A 19 -26.81 -33.51 1.99
N ARG A 20 -27.02 -32.19 1.96
CA ARG A 20 -26.20 -31.29 1.13
C ARG A 20 -25.02 -30.76 1.94
N TYR A 21 -23.87 -30.64 1.29
CA TYR A 21 -22.73 -29.95 1.89
C TYR A 21 -23.07 -28.49 2.19
N CYS A 22 -22.52 -27.96 3.28
CA CYS A 22 -22.56 -26.53 3.57
C CYS A 22 -21.91 -25.77 2.40
N VAL A 23 -22.68 -24.85 1.80
CA VAL A 23 -22.22 -23.94 0.76
C VAL A 23 -21.87 -22.60 1.40
N GLY A 24 -20.65 -22.10 1.17
CA GLY A 24 -20.17 -20.87 1.78
C GLY A 24 -18.68 -20.92 2.13
N GLN A 25 -18.14 -19.80 2.62
CA GLN A 25 -16.77 -19.74 3.13
C GLN A 25 -16.67 -20.56 4.43
N ARG A 26 -15.65 -21.41 4.50
CA ARG A 26 -15.39 -22.29 5.65
C ARG A 26 -14.57 -21.61 6.75
N GLU A 27 -13.96 -20.49 6.44
CA GLU A 27 -13.16 -19.70 7.36
C GLU A 27 -13.60 -18.24 7.27
N ARG A 28 -13.66 -17.58 8.42
CA ARG A 28 -13.95 -16.16 8.50
C ARG A 28 -12.88 -15.48 9.34
N TYR A 29 -12.27 -14.47 8.75
CA TYR A 29 -11.30 -13.66 9.45
C TYR A 29 -11.97 -12.39 9.95
N ARG A 30 -11.56 -11.95 11.14
CA ARG A 30 -11.97 -10.66 11.70
C ARG A 30 -10.72 -9.87 12.08
N PRO A 31 -10.52 -8.66 11.50
CA PRO A 31 -9.45 -7.78 11.92
C PRO A 31 -9.59 -7.40 13.39
N CYS A 32 -8.45 -7.30 14.07
CA CYS A 32 -8.34 -6.84 15.45
C CYS A 32 -7.37 -5.66 15.48
N ASN A 33 -7.47 -4.81 16.50
CA ASN A 33 -6.62 -3.63 16.64
C ASN A 33 -6.67 -2.74 15.38
N ILE A 34 -7.88 -2.42 14.93
CA ILE A 34 -8.14 -1.70 13.67
C ILE A 34 -7.88 -0.18 13.76
N GLN A 35 -7.46 0.31 14.92
CA GLN A 35 -7.03 1.69 15.07
C GLN A 35 -5.76 1.94 14.24
N ASP A 36 -5.66 3.12 13.64
CA ASP A 36 -4.46 3.52 12.90
C ASP A 36 -3.23 3.54 13.81
N CYS A 37 -2.10 3.07 13.27
CA CYS A 37 -0.80 3.27 13.89
C CYS A 37 -0.41 4.76 13.81
N PRO A 38 0.44 5.25 14.73
CA PRO A 38 1.02 6.59 14.62
C PRO A 38 1.69 6.79 13.26
N TRP A 39 1.51 7.98 12.67
CA TRP A 39 1.93 8.29 11.30
C TRP A 39 3.46 8.26 11.09
N ASP A 40 4.23 8.35 12.17
CA ASP A 40 5.69 8.32 12.19
C ASP A 40 6.27 6.90 12.32
N THR A 41 5.42 5.87 12.35
CA THR A 41 5.85 4.48 12.41
C THR A 41 6.18 3.92 11.03
N LEU A 42 7.17 3.03 10.98
CA LEU A 42 7.47 2.25 9.79
C LEU A 42 6.26 1.37 9.42
N GLY A 43 6.03 1.20 8.12
CA GLY A 43 4.99 0.29 7.64
C GLY A 43 5.22 -1.14 8.13
N PHE A 44 4.14 -1.87 8.42
CA PHE A 44 4.24 -3.20 9.03
C PHE A 44 5.03 -4.22 8.20
N ARG A 45 5.03 -4.08 6.87
CA ARG A 45 5.87 -4.87 5.96
C ARG A 45 7.35 -4.52 6.09
N GLU A 46 7.66 -3.23 6.23
CA GLU A 46 9.03 -2.75 6.37
C GLU A 46 9.64 -3.14 7.72
N VAL A 47 8.82 -3.16 8.78
CA VAL A 47 9.22 -3.74 10.07
C VAL A 47 9.65 -5.20 9.92
N GLN A 48 8.94 -6.00 9.11
CA GLN A 48 9.31 -7.41 8.86
C GLN A 48 10.62 -7.53 8.06
N CYS A 49 10.94 -6.59 7.16
CA CYS A 49 12.24 -6.56 6.48
C CYS A 49 13.38 -6.06 7.39
N SER A 50 13.07 -5.19 8.37
CA SER A 50 14.05 -4.63 9.30
C SER A 50 14.68 -5.68 10.22
N GLU A 51 14.00 -6.82 10.45
CA GLU A 51 14.57 -8.01 11.11
C GLU A 51 15.85 -8.50 10.41
N PHE A 52 16.03 -8.14 9.14
CA PHE A 52 17.15 -8.53 8.28
C PHE A 52 17.97 -7.33 7.78
N ASN A 53 17.83 -6.14 8.40
CA ASN A 53 18.48 -4.88 7.96
C ASN A 53 18.19 -4.50 6.49
N ASN A 54 17.03 -4.89 5.95
CA ASN A 54 16.63 -4.67 4.55
C ASN A 54 15.41 -3.73 4.43
N GLN A 55 15.17 -3.19 3.23
CA GLN A 55 14.02 -2.35 2.88
C GLN A 55 12.91 -3.15 2.18
N ASP A 56 11.64 -2.77 2.28
CA ASP A 56 10.52 -3.50 1.68
C ASP A 56 10.43 -3.37 0.15
N VAL A 57 9.96 -4.43 -0.52
CA VAL A 57 9.54 -4.41 -1.92
C VAL A 57 8.22 -5.16 -2.06
N VAL A 58 7.29 -4.62 -2.85
CA VAL A 58 6.03 -5.31 -3.19
C VAL A 58 6.15 -5.81 -4.64
N SER A 59 5.85 -7.08 -4.84
CA SER A 59 5.77 -7.71 -6.17
C SER A 59 4.31 -7.84 -6.58
N ASP A 60 3.95 -7.31 -7.76
CA ASP A 60 2.56 -7.29 -8.25
C ASP A 60 1.93 -8.69 -8.34
N ASN A 61 2.73 -9.71 -8.62
CA ASN A 61 2.28 -11.09 -8.80
C ASN A 61 2.29 -11.90 -7.49
N GLU A 62 3.01 -11.42 -6.46
CA GLU A 62 3.26 -12.16 -5.22
C GLU A 62 3.16 -11.24 -3.98
N ARG A 63 2.06 -10.48 -3.93
CA ARG A 63 1.84 -9.38 -2.98
C ARG A 63 1.94 -9.79 -1.51
N CYS A 64 1.62 -11.03 -1.14
CA CYS A 64 1.67 -11.50 0.24
C CYS A 64 2.92 -12.30 0.61
N LYS A 65 3.94 -12.28 -0.25
CA LYS A 65 5.30 -12.73 0.07
C LYS A 65 6.15 -11.57 0.60
N LEU A 66 7.18 -11.88 1.39
CA LEU A 66 8.09 -10.88 1.92
C LEU A 66 9.32 -10.75 1.03
N TYR A 67 9.26 -9.78 0.10
CA TYR A 67 10.42 -9.34 -0.67
C TYR A 67 11.09 -8.15 0.01
N CYS A 68 12.42 -8.21 0.14
CA CYS A 68 13.18 -7.11 0.71
C CYS A 68 14.41 -6.79 -0.17
N ARG A 69 14.66 -5.49 -0.37
CA ARG A 69 15.82 -4.94 -1.05
C ARG A 69 16.96 -4.72 -0.06
N VAL A 70 18.17 -5.10 -0.45
CA VAL A 70 19.37 -4.80 0.34
C VAL A 70 19.66 -3.31 0.28
N SER A 71 19.90 -2.69 1.43
CA SER A 71 20.22 -1.26 1.51
C SER A 71 21.44 -0.93 0.65
N GLY A 72 21.34 0.11 -0.18
CA GLY A 72 22.41 0.53 -1.11
C GLY A 72 22.58 -0.36 -2.35
N SER A 73 21.73 -1.38 -2.55
CA SER A 73 21.75 -2.25 -3.72
C SER A 73 20.41 -2.24 -4.45
N ALA A 74 20.43 -2.54 -5.75
CA ALA A 74 19.22 -2.80 -6.53
C ALA A 74 18.71 -4.25 -6.36
N ALA A 75 19.48 -5.11 -5.69
CA ALA A 75 19.13 -6.51 -5.47
C ALA A 75 18.01 -6.65 -4.42
N PHE A 76 17.02 -7.49 -4.73
CA PHE A 76 15.92 -7.88 -3.83
C PHE A 76 15.85 -9.39 -3.70
N TYR A 77 15.42 -9.85 -2.53
CA TYR A 77 15.37 -11.27 -2.17
C TYR A 77 14.03 -11.61 -1.53
N LEU A 78 13.55 -12.83 -1.78
CA LEU A 78 12.43 -13.43 -1.07
C LEU A 78 12.94 -13.94 0.29
N LEU A 79 12.49 -13.34 1.40
CA LEU A 79 12.92 -13.74 2.75
C LEU A 79 11.91 -14.64 3.46
N LYS A 80 10.61 -14.49 3.19
CA LYS A 80 9.54 -15.33 3.74
C LYS A 80 8.45 -15.55 2.68
N ASP A 81 7.91 -16.77 2.62
CA ASP A 81 6.82 -17.14 1.71
C ASP A 81 5.47 -16.49 2.07
N LYS A 82 5.31 -16.04 3.32
CA LYS A 82 4.12 -15.34 3.79
C LYS A 82 4.53 -14.19 4.71
N VAL A 83 3.97 -13.01 4.47
CA VAL A 83 3.99 -11.90 5.43
C VAL A 83 3.05 -12.22 6.61
N LEU A 84 3.22 -11.51 7.72
CA LEU A 84 2.32 -11.63 8.88
C LEU A 84 0.89 -11.17 8.55
N ASP A 85 -0.10 -11.84 9.11
CA ASP A 85 -1.52 -11.53 8.87
C ASP A 85 -1.89 -10.09 9.28
N GLY A 86 -2.52 -9.38 8.36
CA GLY A 86 -2.83 -7.95 8.47
C GLY A 86 -1.81 -7.02 7.85
N THR A 87 -0.74 -7.54 7.25
CA THR A 87 0.17 -6.72 6.43
C THR A 87 -0.58 -6.22 5.19
N PRO A 88 -0.54 -4.91 4.86
CA PRO A 88 -1.10 -4.41 3.62
C PRO A 88 -0.51 -5.13 2.40
N CYS A 89 -1.34 -5.50 1.43
CA CYS A 89 -0.89 -6.19 0.23
C CYS A 89 0.03 -5.31 -0.63
N ASP A 90 -0.30 -4.02 -0.72
CA ASP A 90 0.38 -3.03 -1.53
C ASP A 90 0.80 -1.82 -0.68
N ARG A 91 1.74 -1.01 -1.17
CA ARG A 91 2.22 0.19 -0.44
C ARG A 91 1.15 1.27 -0.24
N HIS A 92 0.14 1.29 -1.11
CA HIS A 92 -0.91 2.32 -1.13
C HIS A 92 -2.33 1.72 -1.13
N GLY A 93 -2.45 0.40 -1.03
CA GLY A 93 -3.73 -0.30 -0.99
C GLY A 93 -4.21 -0.53 0.45
N ASP A 94 -5.52 -0.71 0.60
CA ASP A 94 -6.14 -1.06 1.89
C ASP A 94 -6.30 -2.57 2.07
N ASP A 95 -6.15 -3.34 1.00
CA ASP A 95 -6.21 -4.80 1.01
C ASP A 95 -5.14 -5.40 1.93
N MET A 96 -5.46 -6.54 2.53
CA MET A 96 -4.67 -7.13 3.60
C MET A 96 -4.34 -8.60 3.35
N CYS A 97 -3.11 -8.98 3.67
CA CYS A 97 -2.64 -10.36 3.58
C CYS A 97 -3.16 -11.19 4.75
N ILE A 98 -3.76 -12.34 4.45
CA ILE A 98 -4.16 -13.35 5.44
C ILE A 98 -3.81 -14.72 4.87
N ASP A 99 -3.06 -15.50 5.63
CA ASP A 99 -2.56 -16.83 5.25
C ASP A 99 -1.87 -16.85 3.86
N GLY A 100 -1.18 -15.77 3.51
CA GLY A 100 -0.47 -15.63 2.23
C GLY A 100 -1.36 -15.28 1.03
N THR A 101 -2.65 -15.04 1.24
CA THR A 101 -3.58 -14.56 0.20
C THR A 101 -3.96 -13.11 0.46
N CYS A 102 -4.08 -12.31 -0.59
CA CYS A 102 -4.53 -10.93 -0.48
C CYS A 102 -6.06 -10.87 -0.43
N HIS A 103 -6.61 -10.26 0.61
CA HIS A 103 -8.05 -10.10 0.81
C HIS A 103 -8.46 -8.64 0.74
N LYS A 104 -9.61 -8.39 0.09
CA LYS A 104 -10.18 -7.05 -0.04
C LYS A 104 -10.50 -6.44 1.33
N ALA A 105 -10.06 -5.20 1.56
CA ALA A 105 -10.41 -4.44 2.73
C ALA A 105 -10.62 -2.96 2.41
N GLY A 106 -11.36 -2.27 3.28
CA GLY A 106 -11.57 -0.83 3.21
C GLY A 106 -10.51 -0.07 4.00
N CYS A 107 -10.44 1.24 3.80
CA CYS A 107 -9.52 2.12 4.53
C CYS A 107 -9.76 2.17 6.06
N ASP A 108 -10.87 1.58 6.52
CA ASP A 108 -11.21 1.38 7.93
C ASP A 108 -10.64 0.07 8.50
N HIS A 109 -9.74 -0.57 7.76
CA HIS A 109 -9.05 -1.83 8.10
C HIS A 109 -9.99 -3.01 8.34
N ARG A 110 -11.15 -2.99 7.65
CA ARG A 110 -12.16 -4.05 7.72
C ARG A 110 -12.23 -4.86 6.43
N LEU A 111 -12.20 -6.19 6.58
CA LEU A 111 -12.37 -7.12 5.47
C LEU A 111 -13.73 -6.97 4.80
N GLY A 112 -13.73 -6.89 3.47
CA GLY A 112 -14.93 -6.71 2.66
C GLY A 112 -15.62 -5.35 2.81
N SER A 113 -15.00 -4.40 3.53
CA SER A 113 -15.49 -3.03 3.58
C SER A 113 -15.27 -2.33 2.24
N GLU A 114 -16.28 -1.57 1.80
CA GLU A 114 -16.21 -0.74 0.60
C GLU A 114 -15.79 0.71 0.93
N MET A 115 -15.42 0.98 2.17
CA MET A 115 -15.00 2.32 2.59
C MET A 115 -13.68 2.71 1.93
N LYS A 116 -13.63 3.92 1.38
CA LYS A 116 -12.45 4.45 0.68
C LYS A 116 -12.05 5.80 1.27
N ARG A 117 -10.78 6.15 1.08
CA ARG A 117 -10.30 7.50 1.36
C ARG A 117 -10.87 8.47 0.33
N ASP A 118 -11.25 9.65 0.80
CA ASP A 118 -11.65 10.75 -0.07
C ASP A 118 -10.43 11.44 -0.72
N LYS A 119 -10.68 12.51 -1.47
CA LYS A 119 -9.62 13.33 -2.09
C LYS A 119 -8.69 14.02 -1.08
N CYS A 120 -9.06 14.04 0.20
CA CYS A 120 -8.28 14.59 1.30
C CYS A 120 -7.47 13.51 2.03
N GLY A 121 -7.59 12.25 1.63
CA GLY A 121 -6.95 11.12 2.30
C GLY A 121 -7.68 10.67 3.57
N ILE A 122 -8.89 11.19 3.84
CA ILE A 122 -9.68 10.84 5.02
C ILE A 122 -10.57 9.64 4.69
N CYS A 123 -10.46 8.58 5.48
CA CYS A 123 -11.30 7.40 5.31
C CYS A 123 -12.78 7.71 5.56
N GLY A 124 -13.63 7.46 4.56
CA GLY A 124 -15.06 7.79 4.63
C GLY A 124 -15.35 9.30 4.66
N GLY A 125 -14.36 10.14 4.30
CA GLY A 125 -14.53 11.58 4.20
C GLY A 125 -15.40 12.00 3.02
N ASP A 126 -15.87 13.25 3.06
CA ASP A 126 -16.71 13.87 2.02
C ASP A 126 -15.91 14.79 1.08
N GLY A 127 -14.61 14.93 1.30
CA GLY A 127 -13.73 15.79 0.53
C GLY A 127 -13.82 17.28 0.88
N SER A 128 -14.43 17.66 2.00
CA SER A 128 -14.59 19.07 2.40
C SER A 128 -13.42 19.64 3.21
N THR A 129 -12.56 18.79 3.78
CA THR A 129 -11.48 19.17 4.72
C THR A 129 -10.21 19.67 4.05
N CYS A 130 -10.12 19.58 2.72
CA CYS A 130 -8.96 19.99 1.95
C CYS A 130 -9.37 20.71 0.66
N ARG A 131 -8.39 21.39 0.05
CA ARG A 131 -8.52 22.02 -1.27
C ARG A 131 -7.52 21.40 -2.23
N VAL A 132 -7.90 21.33 -3.50
CA VAL A 132 -6.99 20.92 -4.57
C VAL A 132 -6.05 22.08 -4.87
N VAL A 133 -4.75 21.80 -4.89
CA VAL A 133 -3.71 22.73 -5.35
C VAL A 133 -3.09 22.13 -6.59
N ALA A 134 -3.09 22.87 -7.69
CA ALA A 134 -2.55 22.44 -8.98
C ALA A 134 -1.65 23.52 -9.56
N GLY A 135 -0.65 23.11 -10.32
CA GLY A 135 0.31 24.01 -10.96
C GLY A 135 1.15 23.28 -12.01
N SER A 136 1.91 24.04 -12.78
CA SER A 136 2.85 23.52 -13.78
C SER A 136 4.17 24.29 -13.69
N TYR A 137 5.27 23.59 -13.86
CA TYR A 137 6.60 24.18 -13.91
C TYR A 137 7.21 23.97 -15.31
N ASN A 138 7.65 25.05 -15.94
CA ASN A 138 8.28 25.04 -17.27
C ASN A 138 9.35 26.13 -17.39
N GLU A 139 9.99 26.47 -16.28
CA GLU A 139 11.05 27.47 -16.28
C GLU A 139 12.37 26.83 -16.75
N ARG A 140 13.20 27.61 -17.46
CA ARG A 140 14.56 27.18 -17.79
C ARG A 140 15.38 27.16 -16.50
N GLY A 141 15.62 25.95 -16.00
CA GLY A 141 16.53 25.71 -14.90
C GLY A 141 17.99 25.99 -15.27
N SER A 142 18.84 26.01 -14.25
CA SER A 142 20.29 25.89 -14.44
C SER A 142 20.68 24.42 -14.54
N PHE A 143 21.82 24.13 -15.16
CA PHE A 143 22.33 22.76 -15.26
C PHE A 143 22.37 22.07 -13.89
N GLY A 144 21.83 20.85 -13.81
CA GLY A 144 21.68 20.10 -12.55
C GLY A 144 20.24 20.09 -12.02
N TYR A 145 20.10 19.72 -10.74
CA TYR A 145 18.81 19.63 -10.05
C TYR A 145 18.30 21.01 -9.60
N ASN A 146 17.13 21.39 -10.10
CA ASN A 146 16.42 22.62 -9.74
C ASN A 146 15.24 22.26 -8.82
N GLU A 147 15.03 23.02 -7.76
CA GLU A 147 13.84 22.87 -6.91
C GLU A 147 12.60 23.35 -7.66
N VAL A 148 11.57 22.50 -7.73
CA VAL A 148 10.33 22.81 -8.46
C VAL A 148 9.17 23.10 -7.51
N LEU A 149 8.99 22.23 -6.51
CA LEU A 149 7.89 22.33 -5.57
C LEU A 149 8.25 21.64 -4.27
N LYS A 150 7.93 22.32 -3.17
CA LYS A 150 7.87 21.74 -1.83
C LYS A 150 6.44 21.34 -1.51
N ILE A 151 6.23 20.08 -1.16
CA ILE A 151 4.90 19.58 -0.77
C ILE A 151 4.70 19.84 0.72
N PRO A 152 3.68 20.63 1.11
CA PRO A 152 3.38 20.84 2.53
C PRO A 152 3.02 19.53 3.24
N ALA A 153 3.45 19.39 4.48
CA ALA A 153 3.01 18.30 5.34
C ALA A 153 1.48 18.27 5.44
N GLY A 154 0.90 17.07 5.41
CA GLY A 154 -0.55 16.86 5.38
C GLY A 154 -1.19 16.92 3.98
N SER A 155 -0.40 17.10 2.92
CA SER A 155 -0.90 16.93 1.54
C SER A 155 -1.21 15.45 1.26
N ALA A 156 -2.33 15.19 0.59
CA ALA A 156 -2.78 13.85 0.22
C ALA A 156 -3.12 13.80 -1.28
N ASN A 157 -3.16 12.60 -1.85
CA ASN A 157 -3.49 12.35 -3.27
C ASN A 157 -2.65 13.21 -4.24
N ILE A 158 -1.33 13.18 -4.03
CA ILE A 158 -0.37 13.95 -4.81
C ILE A 158 -0.11 13.24 -6.14
N GLU A 159 -0.37 13.92 -7.24
CA GLU A 159 -0.04 13.47 -8.59
C GLU A 159 0.97 14.43 -9.22
N ILE A 160 2.11 13.90 -9.67
CA ILE A 160 3.15 14.68 -10.34
C ILE A 160 3.50 13.97 -11.65
N THR A 161 3.31 14.68 -12.75
CA THR A 161 3.59 14.17 -14.10
C THR A 161 4.64 15.04 -14.77
N GLN A 162 5.75 14.43 -15.18
CA GLN A 162 6.67 15.05 -16.12
C GLN A 162 6.22 14.75 -17.55
N ARG A 163 6.22 15.77 -18.41
CA ARG A 163 6.02 15.61 -19.84
C ARG A 163 7.28 16.06 -20.56
N GLY A 164 7.83 15.20 -21.41
CA GLY A 164 9.03 15.54 -22.16
C GLY A 164 8.78 16.65 -23.18
N TYR A 165 9.85 17.33 -23.59
CA TYR A 165 9.76 18.39 -24.60
C TYR A 165 9.09 17.88 -25.89
N ARG A 166 7.99 18.52 -26.32
CA ARG A 166 7.15 18.09 -27.47
C ARG A 166 6.66 16.63 -27.38
N ASN A 167 6.45 16.10 -26.17
CA ASN A 167 6.08 14.70 -25.91
C ASN A 167 7.14 13.68 -26.39
N GLN A 168 8.40 14.08 -26.53
CA GLN A 168 9.49 13.13 -26.73
C GLN A 168 9.73 12.36 -25.44
N LYS A 169 9.96 11.04 -25.56
CA LYS A 169 10.25 10.17 -24.42
C LYS A 169 11.72 10.23 -24.00
N ASP A 170 12.59 10.66 -24.91
CA ASP A 170 14.04 10.77 -24.72
C ASP A 170 14.40 12.25 -24.61
N ASP A 171 14.03 12.88 -23.50
CA ASP A 171 14.63 14.16 -23.10
C ASP A 171 15.57 13.94 -21.91
N ASP A 172 16.67 14.70 -21.84
CA ASP A 172 17.68 14.58 -20.77
C ASP A 172 17.17 15.11 -19.41
N ASN A 173 15.86 15.32 -19.28
CA ASN A 173 15.24 15.87 -18.11
C ASN A 173 14.66 14.77 -17.23
N TYR A 174 14.82 14.86 -15.91
CA TYR A 174 14.28 13.86 -14.98
C TYR A 174 13.80 14.48 -13.68
N LEU A 175 12.64 14.03 -13.21
CA LEU A 175 12.15 14.31 -11.85
C LEU A 175 12.90 13.46 -10.83
N GLY A 176 13.53 14.13 -9.88
CA GLY A 176 14.06 13.57 -8.64
C GLY A 176 13.19 13.93 -7.44
N ARG A 177 13.27 13.13 -6.39
CA ARG A 177 12.62 13.40 -5.09
C ARG A 177 13.66 13.38 -3.98
N GLU A 178 13.72 14.44 -3.21
CA GLU A 178 14.57 14.56 -2.03
C GLU A 178 13.73 15.10 -0.86
N LEU A 179 13.58 14.35 0.23
CA LEU A 179 12.98 14.83 1.49
C LEU A 179 11.65 15.62 1.33
N LEU A 180 10.69 15.08 0.57
CA LEU A 180 9.38 15.69 0.23
C LEU A 180 9.43 16.92 -0.69
N GLU A 181 10.59 17.20 -1.26
CA GLU A 181 10.80 18.20 -2.31
C GLU A 181 11.00 17.48 -3.65
N PHE A 182 10.34 18.00 -4.68
CA PHE A 182 10.56 17.54 -6.04
C PHE A 182 11.57 18.44 -6.71
N LYS A 183 12.59 17.79 -7.26
CA LYS A 183 13.66 18.43 -8.01
C LYS A 183 13.60 17.99 -9.45
N PHE A 184 14.02 18.85 -10.36
CA PHE A 184 14.05 18.59 -11.79
C PHE A 184 15.47 18.76 -12.31
N HIS A 185 16.02 17.69 -12.88
CA HIS A 185 17.32 17.74 -13.53
C HIS A 185 17.15 18.21 -14.97
N THR A 186 17.94 19.20 -15.37
CA THR A 186 18.20 19.62 -16.77
C THR A 186 19.64 19.35 -17.18
#